data_AF-A0A9P3G3T1-F1
#
_entry.id   AF-A0A9P3G3T1-F1
#
_cell.length_a   1.000
_cell.length_b   1.000
_cell.length_c   1.000
_cell.angle_alpha   90.00
_cell.angle_beta   90.00
_cell.angle_gamma   90.00
#
_symmetry.space_group_name_H-M   'P 1'
#
loop_
_entity.id
_entity.type
_entity.pdbx_description
1 polymer ?
#
loop_
_entity_poly.entity_id
_entity_poly.type
_entity_poly.pdbx_seq_one_letter_code
_entity_poly.pdbx_strand_id
1 'polypeptide(L)'
;MFEIRQAAPGLSYKSCTMDEWHHTTASLPRPHILYFVEAIGDDGSATRVTKRYSDFVALHGALRDKGQLPPKRILVTSFLPSAWADDRLIAERKEGLTSYLNSLLAQEEYQAHLLLTNFLFKSLGASARDISLEDALPSTLSRKAALAAQAAANATTKIAAAYYPDWSAGSVPPESLDYSKFDILFFAFATPNSSSGISWDDGSTAILKRLVAAAKNSGKGTKIVLSIGGWGGSYWFSQAMSSAANRTTFVNAAVSAVNTYGLDGIDIDWEYPNSAGAGNPHSSSDAANLLSFFTSLRKALGTAKLITAAVTHEPWLGANGSPLTSVATYAAQLSYVNIMNYDVWGSSSTPGPNAPLGNLCGTSRQPQASAQAAFAQWTHAGFPAAQLLLGLPLYGYVLQSTATTLTGVALPAPAAAVAAYRARVLQLPPGARAPACARAVEAFDAEPAFLGGAHARARAPPAQGAVGPEAKAAAGDLGAYMGQQIPFNQIVALGALKQANGVYVQENGYNEGWDDCSDTPYLFDVARKTVVTYDDTYSLADKAAYAKSSGMAGCFTWSLDQDDGYTLQNVIRSSLGK
;
A
#
# COMPACT_ATOMS: atom_id res chain seq x y z
N MET A 1 29.54 -26.55 -55.75
CA MET A 1 28.88 -27.10 -54.54
C MET A 1 29.31 -26.21 -53.38
N PHE A 2 28.53 -25.28 -52.85
CA PHE A 2 27.07 -25.20 -52.72
C PHE A 2 26.47 -24.05 -53.55
N GLU A 3 25.57 -24.40 -54.47
CA GLU A 3 24.59 -23.47 -55.04
C GLU A 3 23.61 -23.08 -53.95
N ILE A 4 23.57 -21.81 -53.58
CA ILE A 4 22.38 -21.24 -52.94
C ILE A 4 21.43 -20.94 -54.10
N ARG A 5 20.47 -21.84 -54.31
CA ARG A 5 19.39 -21.65 -55.27
C ARG A 5 18.72 -20.30 -55.00
N GLN A 6 18.57 -19.53 -56.07
CA GLN A 6 17.66 -18.37 -56.16
C GLN A 6 16.37 -18.65 -55.39
N ALA A 7 15.99 -17.74 -54.50
CA ALA A 7 14.60 -17.58 -54.13
C ALA A 7 13.81 -17.39 -55.44
N ALA A 8 12.71 -18.13 -55.59
CA ALA A 8 11.85 -18.02 -56.76
C ALA A 8 11.51 -16.54 -57.01
N PRO A 9 11.72 -16.02 -58.23
CA PRO A 9 11.38 -14.65 -58.57
C PRO A 9 9.85 -14.51 -58.59
N GLY A 10 9.33 -13.44 -57.97
CA GLY A 10 7.97 -12.98 -58.24
C GLY A 10 6.92 -13.14 -57.14
N LEU A 11 7.29 -13.12 -55.86
CA LEU A 11 6.32 -13.00 -54.77
C LEU A 11 6.16 -11.54 -54.35
N SER A 12 5.22 -10.85 -55.00
CA SER A 12 4.71 -9.53 -54.61
C SER A 12 3.40 -9.72 -53.82
N TYR A 13 3.18 -8.89 -52.80
CA TYR A 13 2.08 -9.02 -51.84
C TYR A 13 1.20 -7.77 -51.85
N LYS A 14 -0.12 -7.96 -51.88
CA LYS A 14 -1.08 -6.85 -51.94
C LYS A 14 -1.52 -6.36 -50.56
N SER A 15 -1.56 -7.25 -49.56
CA SER A 15 -2.06 -6.92 -48.23
C SER A 15 -1.64 -7.92 -47.16
N CYS A 16 -1.69 -7.46 -45.91
CA CYS A 16 -1.61 -8.26 -44.70
C CYS A 16 -2.87 -8.07 -43.86
N THR A 17 -3.33 -9.14 -43.24
CA THR A 17 -4.43 -9.16 -42.27
C THR A 17 -4.01 -9.85 -40.98
N MET A 18 -4.73 -9.57 -39.90
CA MET A 18 -4.54 -10.21 -38.59
C MET A 18 -5.91 -10.74 -38.12
N ASP A 19 -5.97 -11.97 -37.63
CA ASP A 19 -7.21 -12.74 -37.42
C ASP A 19 -8.04 -12.31 -36.18
N GLU A 20 -9.38 -12.45 -36.20
CA GLU A 20 -10.32 -11.81 -35.24
C GLU A 20 -10.36 -12.36 -33.80
N TRP A 21 -9.97 -13.62 -33.52
CA TRP A 21 -10.34 -14.26 -32.24
C TRP A 21 -9.25 -14.99 -31.44
N HIS A 22 -7.98 -14.95 -31.85
CA HIS A 22 -6.95 -15.75 -31.17
C HIS A 22 -5.66 -14.98 -30.93
N HIS A 23 -5.62 -14.20 -29.85
CA HIS A 23 -4.37 -13.96 -29.13
C HIS A 23 -4.29 -14.98 -28.00
N THR A 24 -3.15 -15.65 -27.80
CA THR A 24 -2.96 -16.53 -26.64
C THR A 24 -2.06 -15.82 -25.64
N THR A 25 -2.43 -15.82 -24.36
CA THR A 25 -1.54 -15.45 -23.24
C THR A 25 -0.61 -16.60 -22.85
N ALA A 26 -0.53 -17.63 -23.68
CA ALA A 26 0.14 -18.89 -23.39
C ALA A 26 1.66 -18.77 -23.63
N SER A 27 2.38 -18.25 -22.63
CA SER A 27 3.79 -18.57 -22.49
C SER A 27 4.22 -18.49 -21.02
N LEU A 28 4.96 -19.51 -20.58
CA LEU A 28 5.78 -19.45 -19.37
C LEU A 28 7.17 -18.93 -19.77
N PRO A 29 7.82 -18.02 -19.02
CA PRO A 29 7.53 -17.63 -17.63
C PRO A 29 6.69 -16.33 -17.47
N ARG A 30 6.23 -15.67 -18.55
CA ARG A 30 5.32 -14.49 -18.49
C ARG A 30 4.35 -14.46 -19.69
N PRO A 31 3.08 -14.04 -19.49
CA PRO A 31 2.14 -13.86 -20.60
C PRO A 31 2.64 -12.72 -21.50
N HIS A 32 2.77 -12.99 -22.79
CA HIS A 32 3.01 -11.99 -23.84
C HIS A 32 2.00 -12.21 -24.96
N ILE A 33 1.71 -11.15 -25.71
CA ILE A 33 0.74 -11.21 -26.82
C ILE A 33 1.48 -11.68 -28.07
N LEU A 34 1.00 -12.79 -28.63
CA LEU A 34 1.41 -13.27 -29.94
C LEU A 34 0.45 -12.77 -31.01
N TYR A 35 1.03 -12.29 -32.10
CA TYR A 35 0.34 -11.78 -33.28
C TYR A 35 0.44 -12.80 -34.41
N PHE A 36 -0.70 -13.18 -34.97
CA PHE A 36 -0.74 -13.96 -36.20
C PHE A 36 -0.85 -12.99 -37.38
N VAL A 37 0.20 -12.96 -38.20
CA VAL A 37 0.25 -12.16 -39.42
C VAL A 37 -0.03 -13.09 -40.59
N GLU A 38 -1.06 -12.77 -41.38
CA GLU A 38 -1.39 -13.44 -42.62
C GLU A 38 -1.01 -12.52 -43.79
N ALA A 39 -0.10 -12.98 -44.65
CA ALA A 39 0.34 -12.27 -45.84
C ALA A 39 -0.28 -12.91 -47.08
N ILE A 40 -0.89 -12.10 -47.94
CA ILE A 40 -1.60 -12.56 -49.15
C ILE A 40 -0.81 -12.14 -50.39
N GLY A 41 -0.33 -13.13 -51.14
CA GLY A 41 0.39 -12.95 -52.39
C GLY A 41 -0.51 -12.52 -53.55
N ASP A 42 0.09 -11.98 -54.61
CA ASP A 42 -0.61 -11.57 -55.82
C ASP A 42 -1.41 -12.70 -56.51
N ASP A 43 -0.98 -13.94 -56.32
CA ASP A 43 -1.59 -15.18 -56.83
C ASP A 43 -2.72 -15.71 -55.93
N GLY A 44 -3.03 -15.02 -54.84
CA GLY A 44 -4.04 -15.41 -53.85
C GLY A 44 -3.55 -16.45 -52.83
N SER A 45 -2.26 -16.81 -52.84
CA SER A 45 -1.69 -17.67 -51.80
C SER A 45 -1.58 -16.92 -50.47
N ALA A 46 -1.92 -17.59 -49.36
CA ALA A 46 -1.85 -17.03 -48.01
C ALA A 46 -0.76 -17.73 -47.18
N THR A 47 0.10 -16.95 -46.53
CA THR A 47 1.10 -17.45 -45.58
C THR A 47 0.85 -16.87 -44.20
N ARG A 48 0.79 -17.72 -43.17
CA ARG A 48 0.56 -17.32 -41.78
C ARG A 48 1.83 -17.49 -40.95
N VAL A 49 2.26 -16.44 -40.28
CA VAL A 49 3.41 -16.45 -39.36
C VAL A 49 3.06 -15.85 -38.00
N THR A 50 3.76 -16.30 -36.95
CA THR A 50 3.60 -15.78 -35.59
C THR A 50 4.70 -14.76 -35.28
N LYS A 51 4.32 -13.61 -34.68
CA LYS A 51 5.21 -12.50 -34.31
C LYS A 51 4.93 -11.96 -32.92
N ARG A 52 5.94 -11.35 -32.31
CA ARG A 52 5.85 -10.51 -31.11
C ARG A 52 5.99 -9.05 -31.50
N TYR A 53 5.58 -8.13 -30.63
CA TYR A 53 5.74 -6.69 -30.89
C TYR A 53 7.23 -6.32 -31.10
N SER A 54 8.14 -6.93 -30.34
CA SER A 54 9.58 -6.73 -30.53
C SER A 54 10.07 -7.06 -31.94
N ASP A 55 9.44 -8.01 -32.64
CA ASP A 55 9.78 -8.34 -34.02
C ASP A 55 9.42 -7.19 -34.99
N PHE A 56 8.31 -6.48 -34.74
CA PHE A 56 7.92 -5.29 -35.52
C PHE A 56 8.88 -4.13 -35.27
N VAL A 57 9.33 -3.94 -34.02
CA VAL A 57 10.35 -2.95 -33.67
C VAL A 57 11.68 -3.25 -34.36
N ALA A 58 12.09 -4.52 -34.35
CA ALA A 58 13.32 -4.95 -35.02
C ALA A 58 13.23 -4.73 -36.54
N LEU A 59 12.09 -5.08 -37.16
CA LEU A 59 11.83 -4.82 -38.58
C LEU A 59 11.90 -3.32 -38.89
N HIS A 60 11.19 -2.49 -38.11
CA HIS A 60 11.15 -1.04 -38.28
C HIS A 60 12.55 -0.41 -38.19
N GLY A 61 13.33 -0.78 -37.16
CA GLY A 61 14.70 -0.30 -36.99
C GLY A 61 15.65 -0.79 -38.08
N ALA A 62 15.52 -2.04 -38.54
CA ALA A 62 16.37 -2.61 -39.58
C ALA A 62 16.08 -2.03 -40.97
N LEU A 63 14.82 -1.71 -41.27
CA LEU A 63 14.43 -0.98 -42.48
C LEU A 63 14.81 0.50 -42.43
N ARG A 64 15.07 1.06 -41.24
CA ARG A 64 15.22 2.51 -41.00
C ARG A 64 14.03 3.31 -41.55
N ASP A 65 12.84 2.70 -41.47
CA ASP A 65 11.62 3.29 -41.98
C ASP A 65 11.27 4.59 -41.22
N LYS A 66 10.71 5.57 -41.92
CA LYS A 66 10.31 6.87 -41.34
C LYS A 66 8.86 6.88 -40.84
N GLY A 67 8.11 5.81 -41.09
CA GLY A 67 6.77 5.60 -40.56
C GLY A 67 6.76 5.47 -39.04
N GLN A 68 5.58 5.37 -38.45
CA GLN A 68 5.42 5.20 -37.01
C GLN A 68 4.75 3.86 -36.72
N LEU A 69 5.36 3.08 -35.82
CA LEU A 69 4.66 1.96 -35.20
C LEU A 69 3.55 2.48 -34.28
N PRO A 70 2.42 1.77 -34.16
CA PRO A 70 1.37 2.16 -33.23
C PRO A 70 1.92 2.21 -31.80
N PRO A 71 1.53 3.24 -31.02
CA PRO A 71 2.07 3.45 -29.69
C PRO A 71 1.74 2.27 -28.78
N LYS A 72 2.70 1.92 -27.91
CA LYS A 72 2.43 0.96 -26.84
C LYS A 72 1.54 1.61 -25.78
N ARG A 73 0.22 1.50 -25.92
CA ARG A 73 -0.70 1.77 -24.79
C ARG A 73 -0.63 0.63 -23.77
N ILE A 74 -0.91 0.91 -22.51
CA ILE A 74 -0.89 -0.10 -21.45
C ILE A 74 -1.95 -1.17 -21.78
N LEU A 75 -1.55 -2.38 -22.18
CA LEU A 75 -2.48 -3.48 -22.48
C LEU A 75 -2.87 -4.29 -21.23
N VAL A 76 -2.47 -3.84 -20.05
CA VAL A 76 -2.65 -4.53 -18.77
C VAL A 76 -3.16 -3.56 -17.73
N THR A 77 -4.28 -3.86 -17.09
CA THR A 77 -4.63 -3.22 -15.83
C THR A 77 -3.63 -3.71 -14.77
N SER A 78 -2.64 -2.87 -14.44
CA SER A 78 -1.76 -2.93 -13.25
C SER A 78 -1.07 -4.27 -12.88
N PHE A 79 0.26 -4.23 -12.84
CA PHE A 79 1.25 -5.17 -12.28
C PHE A 79 0.79 -6.18 -11.18
N LEU A 80 0.05 -7.22 -11.57
CA LEU A 80 -0.03 -8.51 -10.87
C LEU A 80 0.06 -9.66 -11.91
N PRO A 81 0.54 -10.87 -11.57
CA PRO A 81 0.87 -11.93 -12.53
C PRO A 81 -0.33 -12.59 -13.24
N SER A 82 -1.53 -12.00 -13.19
CA SER A 82 -2.75 -12.56 -13.77
C SER A 82 -3.72 -11.48 -14.28
N ALA A 83 -3.18 -10.38 -14.83
CA ALA A 83 -4.02 -9.34 -15.43
C ALA A 83 -4.53 -9.81 -16.80
N TRP A 84 -5.86 -9.83 -16.97
CA TRP A 84 -6.49 -10.01 -18.27
C TRP A 84 -6.17 -8.79 -19.13
N ALA A 85 -5.83 -9.03 -20.40
CA ALA A 85 -5.47 -7.97 -21.32
C ALA A 85 -6.72 -7.19 -21.75
N ASP A 86 -6.60 -5.88 -21.91
CA ASP A 86 -7.72 -5.05 -22.40
C ASP A 86 -7.93 -5.29 -23.91
N ASP A 87 -8.98 -6.05 -24.25
CA ASP A 87 -9.31 -6.44 -25.62
C ASP A 87 -9.45 -5.24 -26.58
N ARG A 88 -9.88 -4.07 -26.09
CA ARG A 88 -10.02 -2.87 -26.94
C ARG A 88 -8.66 -2.31 -27.34
N LEU A 89 -7.72 -2.28 -26.41
CA LEU A 89 -6.37 -1.80 -26.69
C LEU A 89 -5.55 -2.81 -27.50
N ILE A 90 -5.84 -4.10 -27.34
CA ILE A 90 -5.29 -5.16 -28.21
C ILE A 90 -5.79 -4.96 -29.64
N ALA A 91 -7.10 -4.71 -29.83
CA ALA A 91 -7.68 -4.43 -31.13
C ALA A 91 -7.09 -3.18 -31.79
N GLU A 92 -6.96 -2.06 -31.06
CA GLU A 92 -6.34 -0.83 -31.57
C GLU A 92 -4.88 -1.07 -32.02
N ARG A 93 -4.10 -1.81 -31.23
CA ARG A 93 -2.70 -2.11 -31.58
C ARG A 93 -2.62 -3.05 -32.78
N LYS A 94 -3.49 -4.04 -32.87
CA LYS A 94 -3.60 -4.95 -34.02
C LYS A 94 -3.90 -4.18 -35.29
N GLU A 95 -4.86 -3.26 -35.24
CA GLU A 95 -5.22 -2.40 -36.37
C GLU A 95 -4.04 -1.53 -36.80
N GLY A 96 -3.34 -0.91 -35.84
CA GLY A 96 -2.16 -0.10 -36.13
C GLY A 96 -0.99 -0.89 -36.71
N LEU A 97 -0.73 -2.12 -36.25
CA LEU A 97 0.32 -2.98 -36.80
C LEU A 97 -0.04 -3.48 -38.20
N THR A 98 -1.32 -3.77 -38.43
CA THR A 98 -1.84 -4.12 -39.76
C THR A 98 -1.67 -2.94 -40.72
N SER A 99 -2.02 -1.73 -40.30
CA SER A 99 -1.85 -0.50 -41.07
C SER A 99 -0.37 -0.24 -41.40
N TYR A 100 0.53 -0.44 -40.44
CA TYR A 100 1.97 -0.32 -40.65
C TYR A 100 2.52 -1.31 -41.69
N LEU A 101 2.15 -2.59 -41.63
CA LEU A 101 2.62 -3.56 -42.63
C LEU A 101 2.06 -3.24 -44.03
N ASN A 102 0.79 -2.83 -44.12
CA ASN A 102 0.18 -2.45 -45.38
C ASN A 102 0.80 -1.17 -45.97
N SER A 103 1.23 -0.22 -45.14
CA SER A 103 1.92 0.98 -45.62
C SER A 103 3.32 0.70 -46.15
N LEU A 104 4.01 -0.32 -45.60
CA LEU A 104 5.26 -0.82 -46.18
C LEU A 104 4.99 -1.51 -47.53
N LEU A 105 3.99 -2.39 -47.61
CA LEU A 105 3.65 -3.10 -48.86
C LEU A 105 3.15 -2.16 -49.98
N ALA A 106 2.56 -1.01 -49.62
CA ALA A 106 2.15 0.01 -50.59
C ALA A 106 3.32 0.76 -51.24
N GLN A 107 4.53 0.65 -50.70
CA GLN A 107 5.72 1.32 -51.22
C GLN A 107 6.56 0.35 -52.05
N GLU A 108 6.80 0.67 -53.32
CA GLU A 108 7.59 -0.17 -54.25
C GLU A 108 8.97 -0.53 -53.70
N GLU A 109 9.59 0.37 -52.91
CA GLU A 109 10.89 0.15 -52.26
C GLU A 109 10.90 -1.05 -51.30
N TYR A 110 9.77 -1.34 -50.64
CA TYR A 110 9.68 -2.40 -49.63
C TYR A 110 9.05 -3.71 -50.14
N GLN A 111 8.33 -3.70 -51.26
CA GLN A 111 7.61 -4.86 -51.79
C GLN A 111 8.49 -6.10 -52.04
N ALA A 112 9.75 -5.90 -52.45
CA ALA A 112 10.73 -6.97 -52.67
C ALA A 112 11.87 -6.96 -51.63
N HIS A 113 11.73 -6.20 -50.53
CA HIS A 113 12.81 -6.00 -49.58
C HIS A 113 13.01 -7.25 -48.71
N LEU A 114 14.21 -7.86 -48.81
CA LEU A 114 14.55 -9.14 -48.15
C LEU A 114 14.20 -9.20 -46.66
N LEU A 115 14.35 -8.09 -45.91
CA LEU A 115 13.98 -8.05 -44.49
C LEU A 115 12.46 -8.15 -44.26
N LEU A 116 11.64 -7.51 -45.09
CA LEU A 116 10.19 -7.60 -45.01
C LEU A 116 9.73 -8.99 -45.46
N THR A 117 10.28 -9.52 -46.55
CA THR A 117 10.01 -10.90 -47.00
C THR A 117 10.37 -11.91 -45.90
N ASN A 118 11.56 -11.83 -45.31
CA ASN A 118 11.95 -12.71 -44.21
C ASN A 118 11.04 -12.59 -42.99
N PHE A 119 10.57 -11.37 -42.68
CA PHE A 119 9.60 -11.16 -41.63
C PHE A 119 8.27 -11.87 -41.93
N LEU A 120 7.75 -11.78 -43.15
CA LEU A 120 6.48 -12.41 -43.53
C LEU A 120 6.54 -13.94 -43.68
N PHE A 121 7.73 -14.54 -43.83
CA PHE A 121 7.90 -15.98 -44.06
C PHE A 121 8.45 -16.78 -42.88
N LYS A 122 9.21 -16.16 -41.98
CA LYS A 122 9.89 -16.88 -40.89
C LYS A 122 9.08 -16.82 -39.60
N SER A 123 8.47 -17.93 -39.20
CA SER A 123 7.85 -18.05 -37.87
C SER A 123 8.92 -18.10 -36.76
N LEU A 124 8.50 -17.88 -35.51
CA LEU A 124 9.37 -18.00 -34.34
C LEU A 124 9.97 -19.42 -34.27
N GLY A 125 11.30 -19.53 -34.20
CA GLY A 125 12.00 -20.81 -34.03
C GLY A 125 12.00 -21.30 -32.58
N ALA A 126 12.38 -22.57 -32.36
CA ALA A 126 12.48 -23.21 -31.04
C ALA A 126 13.44 -22.52 -30.04
N SER A 127 14.24 -21.55 -30.48
CA SER A 127 15.08 -20.69 -29.63
C SER A 127 14.32 -19.48 -29.07
N ALA A 128 13.03 -19.64 -28.76
CA ALA A 128 12.14 -18.62 -28.18
C ALA A 128 12.49 -18.21 -26.72
N ARG A 129 13.74 -18.40 -26.29
CA ARG A 129 14.21 -18.16 -24.91
C ARG A 129 14.80 -16.78 -24.67
N ASP A 130 15.16 -16.03 -25.70
CA ASP A 130 15.56 -14.63 -25.54
C ASP A 130 14.32 -13.75 -25.40
N ILE A 131 14.12 -13.28 -24.17
CA ILE A 131 13.03 -12.40 -23.76
C ILE A 131 13.47 -10.97 -24.08
N SER A 132 12.78 -10.30 -25.01
CA SER A 132 12.96 -8.87 -25.20
C SER A 132 12.15 -8.11 -24.15
N LEU A 133 12.76 -7.11 -23.52
CA LEU A 133 12.05 -6.20 -22.62
C LEU A 133 10.95 -5.41 -23.35
N GLU A 134 11.07 -5.28 -24.68
CA GLU A 134 10.01 -4.73 -25.52
C GLU A 134 8.72 -5.58 -25.48
N ASP A 135 8.81 -6.85 -25.13
CA ASP A 135 7.65 -7.74 -25.02
C ASP A 135 7.02 -7.74 -23.61
N ALA A 136 7.69 -7.13 -22.61
CA ALA A 136 7.30 -7.25 -21.20
C ALA A 136 7.16 -5.91 -20.42
N LEU A 137 7.51 -4.75 -21.00
CA LEU A 137 7.48 -3.47 -20.28
C LEU A 137 6.37 -2.51 -20.75
N PRO A 138 5.61 -1.88 -19.83
CA PRO A 138 4.84 -0.68 -20.13
C PRO A 138 5.76 0.51 -20.41
N SER A 139 5.38 1.29 -21.42
CA SER A 139 6.12 2.40 -22.01
C SER A 139 6.09 3.65 -21.09
N THR A 140 7.26 4.12 -20.68
CA THR A 140 7.62 5.55 -20.48
C THR A 140 8.98 5.75 -19.80
N LEU A 141 9.60 4.72 -19.20
CA LEU A 141 10.93 4.87 -18.58
C LEU A 141 12.03 4.37 -19.51
N SER A 142 12.94 5.26 -19.93
CA SER A 142 14.20 4.84 -20.56
C SER A 142 14.96 3.89 -19.61
N ARG A 143 15.76 2.94 -20.13
CA ARG A 143 16.56 2.01 -19.30
C ARG A 143 17.35 2.73 -18.19
N LYS A 144 17.87 3.94 -18.48
CA LYS A 144 18.56 4.79 -17.52
C LYS A 144 17.61 5.35 -16.45
N ALA A 145 16.42 5.80 -16.82
CA ALA A 145 15.40 6.25 -15.88
C ALA A 145 14.79 5.10 -15.06
N ALA A 146 14.64 3.92 -15.65
CA ALA A 146 14.19 2.71 -14.95
C ALA A 146 15.24 2.21 -13.95
N LEU A 147 16.52 2.21 -14.32
CA LEU A 147 17.61 1.90 -13.40
C LEU A 147 17.82 2.99 -12.34
N ALA A 148 17.61 4.26 -12.67
CA ALA A 148 17.64 5.34 -11.68
C ALA A 148 16.42 5.33 -10.76
N ALA A 149 15.23 4.95 -11.24
CA ALA A 149 14.03 4.78 -10.44
C ALA A 149 14.08 3.50 -9.60
N GLN A 150 14.67 2.42 -10.11
CA GLN A 150 14.92 1.20 -9.36
C GLN A 150 16.05 1.40 -8.34
N ALA A 151 17.11 2.14 -8.69
CA ALA A 151 18.13 2.56 -7.75
C ALA A 151 17.57 3.53 -6.71
N ALA A 152 16.71 4.49 -7.07
CA ALA A 152 16.06 5.41 -6.13
C ALA A 152 15.00 4.71 -5.26
N ALA A 153 14.25 3.75 -5.79
CA ALA A 153 13.31 2.92 -5.04
C ALA A 153 14.02 1.90 -4.15
N ASN A 154 15.23 1.47 -4.52
CA ASN A 154 16.11 0.67 -3.68
C ASN A 154 17.01 1.52 -2.75
N ALA A 155 17.13 2.83 -2.98
CA ALA A 155 17.99 3.75 -2.22
C ALA A 155 17.24 4.76 -1.36
N THR A 156 15.89 4.80 -1.38
CA THR A 156 15.13 5.47 -0.34
C THR A 156 14.96 4.52 0.85
N THR A 157 15.65 4.82 1.94
CA THR A 157 15.34 4.21 3.24
C THR A 157 13.85 4.40 3.49
N LYS A 158 13.13 3.30 3.78
CA LYS A 158 11.71 3.36 4.18
C LYS A 158 11.52 4.34 5.35
N ILE A 159 10.32 4.82 5.58
CA ILE A 159 10.00 5.73 6.68
C ILE A 159 9.39 4.94 7.84
N ALA A 160 9.93 5.13 9.03
CA ALA A 160 9.32 4.73 10.28
C ALA A 160 8.95 6.02 11.03
N ALA A 161 7.66 6.37 11.03
CA ALA A 161 7.13 7.55 11.68
C ALA A 161 6.26 7.20 12.89
N ALA A 162 5.89 8.20 13.69
CA ALA A 162 4.90 8.05 14.75
C ALA A 162 4.19 9.37 15.03
N TYR A 163 2.96 9.30 15.51
CA TYR A 163 2.31 10.45 16.15
C TYR A 163 2.78 10.57 17.60
N TYR A 164 3.15 11.80 17.98
CA TYR A 164 3.44 12.26 19.33
C TYR A 164 2.36 13.23 19.78
N PRO A 165 1.26 12.73 20.37
CA PRO A 165 0.32 13.57 21.05
C PRO A 165 0.95 14.39 22.18
N ASP A 166 0.43 15.57 22.46
CA ASP A 166 0.94 16.45 23.50
C ASP A 166 0.75 15.86 24.90
N TRP A 167 -0.34 15.13 25.13
CA TRP A 167 -0.59 14.37 26.35
C TRP A 167 0.45 13.26 26.58
N SER A 168 1.11 12.76 25.53
CA SER A 168 2.19 11.78 25.64
C SER A 168 3.38 12.33 26.42
N ALA A 169 3.54 13.65 26.57
CA ALA A 169 4.63 14.24 27.35
C ALA A 169 4.60 13.91 28.84
N GLY A 170 3.44 13.52 29.38
CA GLY A 170 3.31 13.09 30.77
C GLY A 170 3.96 11.73 31.05
N SER A 171 3.84 10.78 30.12
CA SER A 171 4.39 9.42 30.24
C SER A 171 5.73 9.26 29.51
N VAL A 172 5.90 9.95 28.38
CA VAL A 172 7.08 9.91 27.52
C VAL A 172 7.55 11.33 27.21
N PRO A 173 8.28 11.99 28.14
CA PRO A 173 8.79 13.33 27.93
C PRO A 173 9.68 13.43 26.68
N PRO A 174 9.68 14.55 25.92
CA PRO A 174 10.43 14.66 24.68
C PRO A 174 11.93 14.34 24.82
N GLU A 175 12.55 14.73 25.92
CA GLU A 175 13.98 14.53 26.20
C GLU A 175 14.33 13.06 26.48
N SER A 176 13.34 12.23 26.78
CA SER A 176 13.53 10.79 27.03
C SER A 176 13.42 9.94 25.76
N LEU A 177 13.01 10.54 24.64
CA LEU A 177 12.79 9.80 23.40
C LEU A 177 14.10 9.30 22.78
N ASP A 178 14.09 8.05 22.32
CA ASP A 178 15.12 7.57 21.40
C ASP A 178 14.77 7.99 19.98
N TYR A 179 15.24 9.17 19.59
CA TYR A 179 15.02 9.73 18.25
C TYR A 179 15.55 8.83 17.11
N SER A 180 16.48 7.91 17.37
CA SER A 180 16.95 6.99 16.32
C SER A 180 15.85 6.06 15.81
N LYS A 181 14.74 5.93 16.57
CA LYS A 181 13.58 5.09 16.23
C LYS A 181 12.63 5.73 15.23
N PHE A 182 12.78 7.03 14.93
CA PHE A 182 11.81 7.77 14.11
C PHE A 182 12.49 8.62 13.05
N ASP A 183 12.03 8.51 11.81
CA ASP A 183 12.40 9.44 10.73
C ASP A 183 11.53 10.70 10.78
N ILE A 184 10.26 10.56 11.19
CA ILE A 184 9.28 11.64 11.33
C ILE A 184 8.49 11.44 12.63
N LEU A 185 8.34 12.51 13.42
CA LEU A 185 7.36 12.59 14.50
C LEU A 185 6.32 13.64 14.15
N PHE A 186 5.06 13.21 14.12
CA PHE A 186 3.91 14.10 13.95
C PHE A 186 3.47 14.60 15.33
N PHE A 187 3.77 15.84 15.67
CA PHE A 187 3.29 16.45 16.92
C PHE A 187 1.79 16.70 16.82
N ALA A 188 1.02 16.02 17.67
CA ALA A 188 -0.44 16.05 17.72
C ALA A 188 -0.90 16.75 19.02
N PHE A 189 -1.88 17.63 19.07
CA PHE A 189 -2.47 18.33 17.94
C PHE A 189 -2.44 19.83 18.15
N ALA A 190 -2.34 20.54 17.04
CA ALA A 190 -2.96 21.84 16.88
C ALA A 190 -4.38 21.65 16.32
N THR A 191 -5.28 22.61 16.47
CA THR A 191 -6.64 22.52 15.89
C THR A 191 -7.02 23.77 15.09
N PRO A 192 -7.77 23.65 13.97
CA PRO A 192 -8.35 24.80 13.31
C PRO A 192 -9.37 25.48 14.24
N ASN A 193 -9.58 26.78 14.06
CA ASN A 193 -10.57 27.55 14.85
C ASN A 193 -11.52 28.38 13.97
N SER A 194 -12.51 28.99 14.60
CA SER A 194 -13.57 29.78 13.95
C SER A 194 -13.06 30.98 13.14
N SER A 195 -11.82 31.41 13.36
CA SER A 195 -11.17 32.49 12.59
C SER A 195 -10.31 31.96 11.44
N SER A 196 -10.42 30.68 11.09
CA SER A 196 -9.54 29.99 10.12
C SER A 196 -8.06 30.05 10.50
N GLY A 197 -7.76 30.20 11.80
CA GLY A 197 -6.41 30.13 12.36
C GLY A 197 -6.17 28.77 13.02
N ILE A 198 -5.13 28.71 13.86
CA ILE A 198 -4.76 27.53 14.63
C ILE A 198 -4.88 27.84 16.13
N SER A 199 -5.51 26.94 16.87
CA SER A 199 -5.57 26.88 18.33
C SER A 199 -4.67 25.77 18.87
N TRP A 200 -4.30 25.89 20.14
CA TRP A 200 -3.42 24.97 20.85
C TRP A 200 -4.03 24.68 22.21
N ASP A 201 -3.86 23.45 22.68
CA ASP A 201 -4.18 23.13 24.06
C ASP A 201 -3.16 23.77 25.02
N ASP A 202 -3.56 23.88 26.28
CA ASP A 202 -2.75 24.51 27.32
C ASP A 202 -1.41 23.75 27.49
N GLY A 203 -0.31 24.46 27.25
CA GLY A 203 1.04 23.91 27.38
C GLY A 203 1.59 23.19 26.13
N SER A 204 0.77 22.89 25.12
CA SER A 204 1.21 22.11 23.94
C SER A 204 2.33 22.81 23.17
N THR A 205 2.31 24.14 23.07
CA THR A 205 3.40 24.88 22.41
C THR A 205 4.73 24.82 23.17
N ALA A 206 4.69 24.68 24.51
CA ALA A 206 5.90 24.48 25.31
C ALA A 206 6.46 23.06 25.12
N ILE A 207 5.58 22.06 25.03
CA ILE A 207 5.95 20.67 24.72
C ILE A 207 6.54 20.59 23.31
N LEU A 208 5.93 21.25 22.31
CA LEU A 208 6.44 21.28 20.93
C LEU A 208 7.85 21.88 20.86
N LYS A 209 8.11 22.99 21.56
CA LYS A 209 9.46 23.59 21.63
C LYS A 209 10.48 22.61 22.22
N ARG A 210 10.11 21.90 23.28
CA ARG A 210 10.95 20.84 23.88
C ARG A 210 11.21 19.71 22.90
N LEU A 211 10.18 19.24 22.18
CA LEU A 211 10.29 18.18 21.19
C LEU A 211 11.23 18.56 20.04
N VAL A 212 11.07 19.75 19.47
CA VAL A 212 11.96 20.25 18.41
C VAL A 212 13.41 20.38 18.91
N ALA A 213 13.60 20.95 20.10
CA ALA A 213 14.93 21.09 20.69
C ALA A 213 15.61 19.74 20.96
N ALA A 214 14.89 18.79 21.57
CA ALA A 214 15.41 17.46 21.86
C ALA A 214 15.69 16.66 20.58
N ALA A 215 14.84 16.75 19.56
CA ALA A 215 15.06 16.13 18.25
C ALA A 215 16.35 16.66 17.59
N LYS A 216 16.53 17.99 17.59
CA LYS A 216 17.75 18.62 17.06
C LYS A 216 19.00 18.21 17.83
N ASN A 217 18.93 18.23 19.16
CA ASN A 217 20.05 17.89 20.03
C ASN A 217 20.45 16.42 19.94
N SER A 218 19.52 15.52 19.59
CA SER A 218 19.80 14.10 19.39
C SER A 218 20.78 13.82 18.23
N GLY A 219 20.86 14.73 17.26
CA GLY A 219 21.67 14.56 16.04
C GLY A 219 21.21 13.42 15.13
N LYS A 220 20.03 12.83 15.34
CA LYS A 220 19.52 11.68 14.57
C LYS A 220 18.81 12.05 13.27
N GLY A 221 18.48 13.34 13.09
CA GLY A 221 17.81 13.82 11.88
C GLY A 221 16.31 13.52 11.83
N THR A 222 15.69 13.18 12.95
CA THR A 222 14.23 13.04 13.06
C THR A 222 13.54 14.34 12.75
N LYS A 223 12.61 14.31 11.79
CA LYS A 223 11.83 15.47 11.38
C LYS A 223 10.64 15.67 12.30
N ILE A 224 10.35 16.91 12.68
CA ILE A 224 9.17 17.25 13.48
C ILE A 224 8.14 17.96 12.59
N VAL A 225 6.98 17.34 12.43
CA VAL A 225 5.87 17.83 11.61
C VAL A 225 4.69 18.13 12.54
N LEU A 226 4.07 19.30 12.41
CA LEU A 226 2.87 19.62 13.20
C LEU A 226 1.65 19.00 12.55
N SER A 227 0.95 18.13 13.26
CA SER A 227 -0.38 17.67 12.87
C SER A 227 -1.45 18.61 13.40
N ILE A 228 -2.29 19.09 12.47
CA ILE A 228 -3.43 19.96 12.76
C ILE A 228 -4.68 19.13 12.54
N GLY A 229 -5.56 19.06 13.55
CA GLY A 229 -6.85 18.37 13.46
C GLY A 229 -6.97 17.17 14.40
N GLY A 230 -7.11 15.98 13.80
CA GLY A 230 -7.47 14.73 14.46
C GLY A 230 -8.98 14.59 14.65
N TRP A 231 -9.42 13.41 15.10
CA TRP A 231 -10.82 13.04 15.29
C TRP A 231 -11.63 14.09 16.05
N GLY A 232 -11.13 14.55 17.21
CA GLY A 232 -11.78 15.57 18.04
C GLY A 232 -11.52 17.02 17.61
N GLY A 233 -10.51 17.26 16.77
CA GLY A 233 -10.07 18.60 16.38
C GLY A 233 -10.59 19.07 15.02
N SER A 234 -11.37 18.26 14.32
CA SER A 234 -11.70 18.49 12.90
C SER A 234 -12.85 19.48 12.63
N TYR A 235 -13.52 19.99 13.67
CA TYR A 235 -14.76 20.77 13.54
C TYR A 235 -14.68 21.98 12.59
N TRP A 236 -13.59 22.75 12.63
CA TRP A 236 -13.49 24.02 11.89
C TRP A 236 -12.89 23.89 10.50
N PHE A 237 -12.52 22.69 10.03
CA PHE A 237 -11.87 22.53 8.74
C PHE A 237 -12.73 22.95 7.55
N SER A 238 -13.99 22.50 7.47
CA SER A 238 -14.86 22.86 6.33
C SER A 238 -14.96 24.38 6.16
N GLN A 239 -15.10 25.12 7.27
CA GLN A 239 -15.09 26.58 7.25
C GLN A 239 -13.72 27.14 6.83
N ALA A 240 -12.63 26.69 7.45
CA ALA A 240 -11.28 27.17 7.15
C ALA A 240 -10.89 26.96 5.67
N MET A 241 -11.45 25.93 5.03
CA MET A 241 -11.18 25.59 3.63
C MET A 241 -12.16 26.24 2.64
N SER A 242 -13.34 26.67 3.09
CA SER A 242 -14.49 27.03 2.24
C SER A 242 -14.28 28.17 1.24
N SER A 243 -13.44 29.16 1.56
CA SER A 243 -13.21 30.34 0.72
C SER A 243 -11.73 30.61 0.48
N ALA A 244 -11.41 31.34 -0.60
CA ALA A 244 -10.02 31.71 -0.88
C ALA A 244 -9.39 32.55 0.24
N ALA A 245 -10.17 33.43 0.87
CA ALA A 245 -9.71 34.23 2.01
C ALA A 245 -9.43 33.36 3.23
N ASN A 246 -10.35 32.45 3.59
CA ASN A 246 -10.17 31.54 4.73
C ASN A 246 -8.95 30.62 4.53
N ARG A 247 -8.81 30.04 3.32
CA ARG A 247 -7.63 29.24 2.96
C ARG A 247 -6.34 30.04 3.07
N THR A 248 -6.34 31.31 2.66
CA THR A 248 -5.16 32.18 2.79
C THR A 248 -4.81 32.41 4.26
N THR A 249 -5.79 32.70 5.12
CA THR A 249 -5.59 32.83 6.57
C THR A 249 -5.03 31.55 7.16
N PHE A 250 -5.58 30.40 6.80
CA PHE A 250 -5.15 29.11 7.34
C PHE A 250 -3.75 28.71 6.86
N VAL A 251 -3.43 28.93 5.57
CA VAL A 251 -2.08 28.76 5.03
C VAL A 251 -1.07 29.63 5.79
N ASN A 252 -1.40 30.91 6.02
CA ASN A 252 -0.52 31.82 6.75
C ASN A 252 -0.32 31.37 8.21
N ALA A 253 -1.35 30.87 8.88
CA ALA A 253 -1.25 30.31 10.22
C ALA A 253 -0.31 29.09 10.25
N ALA A 254 -0.46 28.16 9.30
CA ALA A 254 0.40 26.98 9.19
C ALA A 254 1.87 27.35 8.89
N VAL A 255 2.11 28.28 7.95
CA VAL A 255 3.45 28.80 7.65
C VAL A 255 4.06 29.50 8.85
N SER A 256 3.27 30.29 9.59
CA SER A 256 3.71 30.95 10.81
C SER A 256 4.13 29.95 11.89
N ALA A 257 3.37 28.86 12.07
CA ALA A 257 3.74 27.78 12.99
C ALA A 257 5.07 27.11 12.57
N VAL A 258 5.25 26.80 11.27
CA VAL A 258 6.51 26.23 10.75
C VAL A 258 7.70 27.14 11.08
N ASN A 259 7.56 28.44 10.83
CA ASN A 259 8.65 29.40 11.04
C ASN A 259 8.91 29.64 12.53
N THR A 260 7.86 29.76 13.35
CA THR A 260 7.95 30.07 14.77
C THR A 260 8.59 28.94 15.56
N TYR A 261 8.23 27.69 15.25
CA TYR A 261 8.69 26.52 15.99
C TYR A 261 9.82 25.75 15.29
N GLY A 262 10.24 26.18 14.09
CA GLY A 262 11.32 25.54 13.34
C GLY A 262 10.95 24.15 12.83
N LEU A 263 9.70 23.94 12.43
CA LEU A 263 9.15 22.64 12.01
C LEU A 263 9.64 22.22 10.63
N ASP A 264 9.65 20.91 10.38
CA ASP A 264 9.99 20.32 9.09
C ASP A 264 8.79 20.24 8.14
N GLY A 265 7.56 20.46 8.63
CA GLY A 265 6.37 20.44 7.80
C GLY A 265 5.06 20.57 8.56
N ILE A 266 3.98 20.38 7.81
CA ILE A 266 2.59 20.38 8.29
C ILE A 266 1.91 19.08 7.86
N ASP A 267 1.18 18.49 8.77
CA ASP A 267 0.26 17.38 8.56
C ASP A 267 -1.18 17.89 8.74
N ILE A 268 -2.06 17.60 7.78
CA ILE A 268 -3.48 17.93 7.85
C ILE A 268 -4.26 16.66 8.16
N ASP A 269 -4.76 16.58 9.38
CA ASP A 269 -5.53 15.46 9.88
C ASP A 269 -7.01 15.87 9.96
N TRP A 270 -7.65 16.00 8.80
CA TRP A 270 -9.08 16.35 8.72
C TRP A 270 -9.91 15.07 8.61
N GLU A 271 -10.77 14.85 9.62
CA GLU A 271 -11.63 13.69 9.75
C GLU A 271 -13.14 14.04 9.66
N TYR A 272 -13.78 14.05 8.47
CA TYR A 272 -13.19 13.88 7.13
C TYR A 272 -13.78 14.90 6.15
N PRO A 273 -13.04 15.33 5.10
CA PRO A 273 -13.63 16.13 4.02
C PRO A 273 -14.85 15.42 3.43
N ASN A 274 -15.92 16.17 3.14
CA ASN A 274 -17.17 15.67 2.57
C ASN A 274 -17.93 14.65 3.45
N SER A 275 -17.56 14.46 4.72
CA SER A 275 -18.23 13.56 5.66
C SER A 275 -18.26 14.13 7.07
N ALA A 276 -19.20 13.67 7.89
CA ALA A 276 -19.36 14.20 9.23
C ALA A 276 -18.25 13.75 10.20
N GLY A 277 -17.59 12.60 10.01
CA GLY A 277 -16.64 12.08 10.99
C GLY A 277 -17.24 12.07 12.42
N ALA A 278 -16.62 12.79 13.35
CA ALA A 278 -17.09 12.98 14.73
C ALA A 278 -18.35 13.87 14.91
N GLY A 279 -19.13 14.13 13.85
CA GLY A 279 -20.26 15.06 13.86
C GLY A 279 -19.90 16.48 13.41
N ASN A 280 -18.82 16.61 12.64
CA ASN A 280 -18.26 17.87 12.14
C ASN A 280 -19.13 18.49 11.01
N PRO A 281 -19.15 19.83 10.91
CA PRO A 281 -19.61 20.52 9.72
C PRO A 281 -18.83 20.07 8.48
N HIS A 282 -19.55 19.79 7.40
CA HIS A 282 -18.99 19.35 6.13
C HIS A 282 -19.79 19.91 4.95
N SER A 283 -19.17 19.90 3.79
CA SER A 283 -19.73 20.37 2.52
C SER A 283 -19.32 19.44 1.39
N SER A 284 -20.16 19.32 0.36
CA SER A 284 -19.80 18.61 -0.88
C SER A 284 -18.61 19.23 -1.62
N SER A 285 -18.23 20.46 -1.27
CA SER A 285 -17.07 21.18 -1.84
C SER A 285 -15.77 20.97 -1.08
N ASP A 286 -15.76 20.25 0.05
CA ASP A 286 -14.61 20.17 0.95
C ASP A 286 -13.38 19.57 0.26
N ALA A 287 -13.52 18.49 -0.51
CA ALA A 287 -12.41 17.89 -1.26
C ALA A 287 -11.77 18.88 -2.24
N ALA A 288 -12.58 19.58 -3.07
CA ALA A 288 -12.07 20.57 -4.02
C ALA A 288 -11.37 21.76 -3.31
N ASN A 289 -11.92 22.17 -2.17
CA ASN A 289 -11.33 23.21 -1.33
C ASN A 289 -10.02 22.75 -0.68
N LEU A 290 -9.92 21.48 -0.27
CA LEU A 290 -8.72 20.87 0.28
C LEU A 290 -7.59 20.84 -0.76
N LEU A 291 -7.87 20.47 -2.01
CA LEU A 291 -6.87 20.54 -3.09
C LEU A 291 -6.35 21.97 -3.30
N SER A 292 -7.27 22.95 -3.29
CA SER A 292 -6.93 24.37 -3.42
C SER A 292 -6.06 24.86 -2.25
N PHE A 293 -6.33 24.35 -1.04
CA PHE A 293 -5.52 24.62 0.13
C PHE A 293 -4.12 24.00 -0.01
N PHE A 294 -3.99 22.71 -0.35
CA PHE A 294 -2.69 22.07 -0.51
C PHE A 294 -1.83 22.73 -1.59
N THR A 295 -2.45 23.14 -2.71
CA THR A 295 -1.76 23.91 -3.76
C THR A 295 -1.19 25.22 -3.21
N SER A 296 -1.98 25.95 -2.41
CA SER A 296 -1.56 27.22 -1.80
C SER A 296 -0.49 27.01 -0.73
N LEU A 297 -0.63 25.98 0.10
CA LEU A 297 0.31 25.62 1.15
C LEU A 297 1.66 25.19 0.56
N ARG A 298 1.65 24.35 -0.49
CA ARG A 298 2.86 23.94 -1.22
C ARG A 298 3.58 25.13 -1.84
N LYS A 299 2.84 26.07 -2.44
CA LYS A 299 3.40 27.32 -2.96
C LYS A 299 4.07 28.15 -1.85
N ALA A 300 3.49 28.20 -0.65
CA ALA A 300 4.00 29.00 0.45
C ALA A 300 5.19 28.36 1.19
N LEU A 301 5.17 27.04 1.41
CA LEU A 301 6.21 26.30 2.12
C LEU A 301 7.36 25.83 1.23
N GLY A 302 7.16 25.79 -0.09
CA GLY A 302 8.13 25.27 -1.05
C GLY A 302 8.27 23.75 -0.99
N THR A 303 9.30 23.22 -1.65
CA THR A 303 9.54 21.76 -1.78
C THR A 303 10.37 21.17 -0.65
N ALA A 304 11.04 22.00 0.16
CA ALA A 304 11.89 21.55 1.26
C ALA A 304 11.11 21.08 2.49
N LYS A 305 9.90 21.61 2.70
CA LYS A 305 9.03 21.25 3.83
C LYS A 305 8.11 20.10 3.47
N LEU A 306 7.84 19.24 4.45
CA LEU A 306 6.86 18.16 4.33
C LEU A 306 5.45 18.76 4.36
N ILE A 307 4.59 18.23 3.48
CA ILE A 307 3.14 18.42 3.60
C ILE A 307 2.53 17.03 3.55
N THR A 308 1.86 16.64 4.63
CA THR A 308 1.22 15.33 4.74
C THR A 308 -0.25 15.48 5.09
N ALA A 309 -1.00 14.39 4.97
CA ALA A 309 -2.38 14.34 5.40
C ALA A 309 -2.73 12.96 5.93
N ALA A 310 -3.47 12.90 7.03
CA ALA A 310 -4.11 11.67 7.46
C ALA A 310 -5.35 11.39 6.61
N VAL A 311 -5.52 10.13 6.23
CA VAL A 311 -6.56 9.71 5.28
C VAL A 311 -7.16 8.37 5.65
N THR A 312 -8.39 8.12 5.23
CA THR A 312 -9.06 6.83 5.43
C THR A 312 -8.51 5.76 4.47
N HIS A 313 -9.05 4.54 4.55
CA HIS A 313 -8.75 3.46 3.59
C HIS A 313 -9.12 3.84 2.14
N GLU A 314 -10.09 4.70 1.95
CA GLU A 314 -10.55 5.16 0.63
C GLU A 314 -10.00 6.56 0.30
N PRO A 315 -9.81 6.90 -0.99
CA PRO A 315 -9.63 8.28 -1.42
C PRO A 315 -10.73 9.20 -0.87
N TRP A 316 -10.40 10.48 -0.65
CA TRP A 316 -11.37 11.48 -0.20
C TRP A 316 -12.67 11.43 -1.01
N LEU A 317 -13.80 11.64 -0.34
CA LEU A 317 -15.10 11.63 -1.00
C LEU A 317 -15.25 12.87 -1.90
N GLY A 318 -15.72 12.66 -3.12
CA GLY A 318 -16.10 13.72 -4.04
C GLY A 318 -17.47 14.34 -3.69
N ALA A 319 -17.89 15.34 -4.46
CA ALA A 319 -19.15 16.05 -4.23
C ALA A 319 -20.41 15.16 -4.30
N ASN A 320 -20.29 13.99 -4.93
CA ASN A 320 -21.33 12.97 -5.04
C ASN A 320 -21.34 11.97 -3.86
N GLY A 321 -20.48 12.14 -2.86
CA GLY A 321 -20.34 11.23 -1.72
C GLY A 321 -19.64 9.91 -2.04
N SER A 322 -19.09 9.74 -3.24
CA SER A 322 -18.28 8.57 -3.62
C SER A 322 -16.78 8.90 -3.55
N PRO A 323 -15.89 7.93 -3.27
CA PRO A 323 -14.45 8.15 -3.31
C PRO A 323 -13.99 8.74 -4.65
N LEU A 324 -13.06 9.69 -4.60
CA LEU A 324 -12.46 10.27 -5.79
C LEU A 324 -11.69 9.21 -6.59
N THR A 325 -11.99 9.12 -7.89
CA THR A 325 -11.32 8.19 -8.82
C THR A 325 -9.96 8.70 -9.31
N SER A 326 -9.63 9.97 -9.06
CA SER A 326 -8.34 10.55 -9.39
C SER A 326 -7.91 11.54 -8.30
N VAL A 327 -6.74 11.28 -7.72
CA VAL A 327 -6.09 12.08 -6.67
C VAL A 327 -4.66 12.47 -7.03
N ALA A 328 -4.23 12.25 -8.28
CA ALA A 328 -2.88 12.56 -8.74
C ALA A 328 -2.51 14.06 -8.56
N THR A 329 -3.49 14.96 -8.65
CA THR A 329 -3.29 16.40 -8.40
C THR A 329 -3.01 16.71 -6.93
N TYR A 330 -3.56 15.92 -6.00
CA TYR A 330 -3.23 16.02 -4.56
C TYR A 330 -1.82 15.48 -4.31
N ALA A 331 -1.48 14.32 -4.90
CA ALA A 331 -0.15 13.73 -4.79
C ALA A 331 0.97 14.67 -5.24
N ALA A 332 0.72 15.50 -6.27
CA ALA A 332 1.67 16.52 -6.72
C ALA A 332 1.95 17.62 -5.67
N GLN A 333 1.04 17.84 -4.72
CA GLN A 333 1.20 18.82 -3.64
C GLN A 333 1.74 18.20 -2.35
N LEU A 334 1.53 16.91 -2.14
CA LEU A 334 1.84 16.22 -0.89
C LEU A 334 3.18 15.49 -0.95
N SER A 335 3.83 15.42 0.20
CA SER A 335 5.02 14.61 0.42
C SER A 335 4.64 13.17 0.71
N TYR A 336 3.70 12.97 1.63
CA TYR A 336 3.13 11.67 1.99
C TYR A 336 1.64 11.80 2.31
N VAL A 337 0.90 10.69 2.29
CA VAL A 337 -0.37 10.53 3.00
C VAL A 337 -0.26 9.40 4.02
N ASN A 338 -0.89 9.60 5.17
CA ASN A 338 -0.88 8.73 6.32
C ASN A 338 -2.20 7.95 6.32
N ILE A 339 -2.22 6.75 5.73
CA ILE A 339 -3.42 5.89 5.69
C ILE A 339 -3.69 5.35 7.09
N MET A 340 -4.80 5.76 7.70
CA MET A 340 -5.24 5.35 9.02
C MET A 340 -5.83 3.94 9.00
N ASN A 341 -4.96 2.94 8.87
CA ASN A 341 -5.36 1.53 8.83
C ASN A 341 -5.64 0.98 10.22
N TYR A 342 -6.63 1.53 10.89
CA TYR A 342 -7.12 1.15 12.21
C TYR A 342 -8.56 1.65 12.37
N ASP A 343 -9.19 1.36 13.52
CA ASP A 343 -10.59 1.67 13.83
C ASP A 343 -11.59 1.09 12.81
N VAL A 344 -11.20 0.00 12.12
CA VAL A 344 -12.08 -0.74 11.20
C VAL A 344 -13.18 -1.46 11.98
N TRP A 345 -12.85 -1.95 13.17
CA TRP A 345 -13.79 -2.61 14.05
C TRP A 345 -13.61 -2.12 15.48
N GLY A 346 -14.51 -1.23 15.91
CA GLY A 346 -14.57 -0.74 17.29
C GLY A 346 -15.19 -1.73 18.27
N SER A 347 -15.36 -1.28 19.52
CA SER A 347 -15.97 -2.10 20.55
C SER A 347 -17.43 -2.44 20.23
N SER A 348 -17.78 -3.73 20.35
CA SER A 348 -19.10 -4.27 20.05
C SER A 348 -19.29 -5.62 20.74
N SER A 349 -20.54 -6.11 20.80
CA SER A 349 -20.83 -7.47 21.28
C SER A 349 -20.37 -8.57 20.32
N THR A 350 -20.03 -8.21 19.07
CA THR A 350 -19.53 -9.09 18.02
C THR A 350 -18.11 -8.66 17.60
N PRO A 351 -17.06 -9.19 18.26
CA PRO A 351 -15.70 -8.74 18.05
C PRO A 351 -15.22 -8.90 16.62
N GLY A 352 -14.35 -8.02 16.14
CA GLY A 352 -13.79 -8.05 14.79
C GLY A 352 -12.43 -7.35 14.73
N PRO A 353 -11.72 -7.43 13.59
CA PRO A 353 -10.35 -6.95 13.47
C PRO A 353 -10.27 -5.42 13.47
N ASN A 354 -9.53 -4.84 14.43
CA ASN A 354 -9.34 -3.39 14.54
C ASN A 354 -8.58 -2.81 13.32
N ALA A 355 -7.50 -3.47 12.93
CA ALA A 355 -6.59 -3.03 11.87
C ALA A 355 -6.22 -4.20 10.95
N PRO A 356 -7.13 -4.71 10.11
CA PRO A 356 -6.82 -5.86 9.26
C PRO A 356 -5.72 -5.54 8.23
N LEU A 357 -4.81 -6.49 8.01
CA LEU A 357 -3.85 -6.43 6.89
C LEU A 357 -4.57 -6.54 5.54
N GLY A 358 -5.55 -7.42 5.44
CA GLY A 358 -6.24 -7.70 4.19
C GLY A 358 -7.55 -8.44 4.38
N ASN A 359 -8.27 -8.63 3.27
CA ASN A 359 -9.39 -9.56 3.18
C ASN A 359 -8.87 -10.90 2.59
N LEU A 360 -7.97 -11.57 3.30
CA LEU A 360 -7.14 -12.65 2.75
C LEU A 360 -7.94 -13.90 2.36
N CYS A 361 -9.12 -14.06 2.94
CA CYS A 361 -10.04 -15.15 2.64
C CYS A 361 -11.20 -14.74 1.73
N GLY A 362 -11.34 -13.45 1.38
CA GLY A 362 -12.45 -12.95 0.57
C GLY A 362 -13.80 -12.90 1.30
N THR A 363 -13.82 -13.03 2.63
CA THR A 363 -15.03 -13.16 3.46
C THR A 363 -15.28 -11.96 4.38
N SER A 364 -14.46 -10.91 4.29
CA SER A 364 -14.64 -9.69 5.08
C SER A 364 -15.98 -9.00 4.79
N ARG A 365 -16.69 -8.59 5.83
CA ARG A 365 -17.87 -7.71 5.75
C ARG A 365 -17.51 -6.25 5.48
N GLN A 366 -16.25 -5.88 5.66
CA GLN A 366 -15.70 -4.56 5.35
C GLN A 366 -14.50 -4.72 4.39
N PRO A 367 -14.73 -5.22 3.16
CA PRO A 367 -13.63 -5.62 2.27
C PRO A 367 -12.75 -4.44 1.83
N GLN A 368 -13.25 -3.20 1.91
CA GLN A 368 -12.50 -1.99 1.56
C GLN A 368 -11.65 -1.43 2.71
N ALA A 369 -11.86 -1.90 3.94
CA ALA A 369 -11.21 -1.38 5.13
C ALA A 369 -10.10 -2.34 5.60
N SER A 370 -8.99 -2.37 4.86
CA SER A 370 -7.76 -3.10 5.21
C SER A 370 -6.54 -2.48 4.57
N ALA A 371 -5.33 -2.82 5.03
CA ALA A 371 -4.10 -2.26 4.46
C ALA A 371 -3.98 -2.54 2.95
N GLN A 372 -4.33 -3.75 2.52
CA GLN A 372 -4.32 -4.14 1.11
C GLN A 372 -5.33 -3.38 0.27
N ALA A 373 -6.56 -3.27 0.78
CA ALA A 373 -7.60 -2.53 0.09
C ALA A 373 -7.24 -1.05 0.00
N ALA A 374 -6.75 -0.45 1.08
CA ALA A 374 -6.35 0.95 1.09
C ALA A 374 -5.23 1.25 0.10
N PHE A 375 -4.17 0.43 0.11
CA PHE A 375 -3.09 0.55 -0.87
C PHE A 375 -3.63 0.48 -2.31
N ALA A 376 -4.47 -0.51 -2.62
CA ALA A 376 -5.04 -0.67 -3.95
C ALA A 376 -5.92 0.51 -4.36
N GLN A 377 -6.77 1.00 -3.47
CA GLN A 377 -7.71 2.10 -3.74
C GLN A 377 -6.97 3.43 -3.99
N TRP A 378 -6.00 3.78 -3.14
CA TRP A 378 -5.21 5.00 -3.30
C TRP A 378 -4.31 4.96 -4.53
N THR A 379 -3.66 3.83 -4.81
CA THR A 379 -2.82 3.70 -6.01
C THR A 379 -3.64 3.64 -7.30
N HIS A 380 -4.81 2.99 -7.28
CA HIS A 380 -5.74 2.99 -8.41
C HIS A 380 -6.24 4.41 -8.74
N ALA A 381 -6.49 5.22 -7.71
CA ALA A 381 -6.85 6.63 -7.88
C ALA A 381 -5.65 7.52 -8.28
N GLY A 382 -4.46 6.95 -8.50
CA GLY A 382 -3.29 7.67 -9.02
C GLY A 382 -2.39 8.30 -7.96
N PHE A 383 -2.52 7.92 -6.68
CA PHE A 383 -1.56 8.31 -5.65
C PHE A 383 -0.31 7.41 -5.71
N PRO A 384 0.91 7.94 -5.81
CA PRO A 384 2.12 7.12 -5.90
C PRO A 384 2.35 6.29 -4.63
N ALA A 385 2.62 4.98 -4.80
CA ALA A 385 2.95 4.07 -3.70
C ALA A 385 4.06 4.64 -2.80
N ALA A 386 5.12 5.19 -3.38
CA ALA A 386 6.25 5.79 -2.67
C ALA A 386 5.91 7.07 -1.86
N GLN A 387 4.65 7.52 -1.87
CA GLN A 387 4.12 8.59 -1.04
C GLN A 387 3.06 8.10 -0.03
N LEU A 388 2.81 6.80 0.07
CA LEU A 388 1.87 6.24 1.05
C LEU A 388 2.62 5.77 2.30
N LEU A 389 2.16 6.18 3.49
CA LEU A 389 2.57 5.62 4.78
C LEU A 389 1.41 4.80 5.35
N LEU A 390 1.68 3.55 5.73
CA LEU A 390 0.69 2.68 6.35
C LEU A 390 0.61 2.92 7.86
N GLY A 391 -0.57 3.26 8.37
CA GLY A 391 -0.84 3.45 9.79
C GLY A 391 -0.94 2.13 10.53
N LEU A 392 -0.31 2.06 11.70
CA LEU A 392 -0.26 0.88 12.56
C LEU A 392 -0.67 1.28 13.98
N PRO A 393 -1.76 0.71 14.54
CA PRO A 393 -2.19 1.05 15.89
C PRO A 393 -1.28 0.40 16.93
N LEU A 394 -0.95 1.13 17.99
CA LEU A 394 -0.31 0.63 19.21
C LEU A 394 -1.33 0.47 20.34
N TYR A 395 -2.58 0.19 19.97
CA TYR A 395 -3.71 -0.03 20.87
C TYR A 395 -4.63 -1.12 20.30
N GLY A 396 -5.56 -1.55 21.14
CA GLY A 396 -6.65 -2.43 20.80
C GLY A 396 -7.99 -1.92 21.30
N TYR A 397 -9.02 -2.76 21.20
CA TYR A 397 -10.33 -2.53 21.83
C TYR A 397 -10.62 -3.63 22.82
N VAL A 398 -11.27 -3.30 23.94
CA VAL A 398 -11.83 -4.29 24.87
C VAL A 398 -13.33 -4.40 24.65
N LEU A 399 -13.79 -5.63 24.43
CA LEU A 399 -15.13 -5.96 23.97
C LEU A 399 -15.79 -6.91 24.96
N GLN A 400 -17.04 -6.61 25.32
CA GLN A 400 -17.83 -7.47 26.18
C GLN A 400 -18.41 -8.63 25.35
N SER A 401 -17.72 -9.77 25.34
CA SER A 401 -18.11 -10.93 24.53
C SER A 401 -17.53 -12.22 25.10
N THR A 402 -18.23 -13.33 24.86
CA THR A 402 -17.72 -14.70 25.10
C THR A 402 -17.24 -15.36 23.80
N ALA A 403 -17.14 -14.59 22.71
CA ALA A 403 -16.68 -15.11 21.43
C ALA A 403 -15.23 -15.60 21.54
N THR A 404 -14.96 -16.76 20.96
CA THR A 404 -13.62 -17.35 20.87
C THR A 404 -13.02 -17.18 19.48
N THR A 405 -13.70 -16.43 18.60
CA THR A 405 -13.29 -16.10 17.23
C THR A 405 -13.74 -14.68 16.89
N LEU A 406 -13.03 -14.02 15.97
CA LEU A 406 -13.47 -12.76 15.40
C LEU A 406 -14.61 -13.00 14.41
N THR A 407 -15.53 -12.04 14.38
CA THR A 407 -16.64 -11.94 13.42
C THR A 407 -16.29 -10.92 12.35
N GLY A 408 -17.08 -10.92 11.28
CA GLY A 408 -16.84 -10.05 10.15
C GLY A 408 -15.87 -10.62 9.14
N VAL A 409 -15.19 -11.73 9.44
CA VAL A 409 -14.35 -12.51 8.52
C VAL A 409 -14.61 -13.99 8.77
N ALA A 410 -15.02 -14.74 7.74
CA ALA A 410 -15.32 -16.17 7.87
C ALA A 410 -14.13 -17.01 7.39
N LEU A 411 -13.82 -18.09 8.13
CA LEU A 411 -12.84 -19.07 7.67
C LEU A 411 -13.34 -19.73 6.38
N PRO A 412 -12.50 -19.85 5.33
CA PRO A 412 -12.85 -20.61 4.15
C PRO A 412 -12.99 -22.10 4.52
N ALA A 413 -13.76 -22.86 3.73
CA ALA A 413 -13.82 -24.32 3.86
C ALA A 413 -12.39 -24.94 3.77
N PRO A 414 -12.13 -26.08 4.43
CA PRO A 414 -10.75 -26.48 4.72
C PRO A 414 -9.90 -26.80 3.47
N ALA A 415 -8.67 -26.29 3.53
CA ALA A 415 -7.42 -26.67 2.87
C ALA A 415 -7.04 -26.05 1.49
N ALA A 416 -5.78 -25.59 1.45
CA ALA A 416 -4.88 -25.27 0.32
C ALA A 416 -4.79 -23.81 -0.21
N ALA A 417 -5.80 -22.94 -0.07
CA ALA A 417 -5.76 -21.63 -0.74
C ALA A 417 -4.98 -20.51 0.01
N VAL A 418 -4.98 -20.49 1.35
CA VAL A 418 -4.48 -19.34 2.13
C VAL A 418 -2.94 -19.23 2.11
N ALA A 419 -2.21 -20.36 2.14
CA ALA A 419 -0.75 -20.35 2.11
C ALA A 419 -0.17 -19.91 0.74
N ALA A 420 -0.76 -20.40 -0.35
CA ALA A 420 -0.40 -19.96 -1.71
C ALA A 420 -0.79 -18.49 -1.94
N TYR A 421 -1.88 -18.03 -1.33
CA TYR A 421 -2.32 -16.64 -1.38
C TYR A 421 -1.39 -15.71 -0.57
N ARG A 422 -1.02 -16.05 0.67
CA ARG A 422 -0.03 -15.28 1.46
C ARG A 422 1.33 -15.18 0.74
N ALA A 423 1.83 -16.27 0.15
CA ALA A 423 3.06 -16.23 -0.66
C ALA A 423 2.91 -15.34 -1.92
N ARG A 424 1.74 -15.40 -2.58
CA ARG A 424 1.42 -14.56 -3.75
C ARG A 424 1.26 -13.08 -3.39
N VAL A 425 0.74 -12.77 -2.21
CA VAL A 425 0.33 -11.41 -1.82
C VAL A 425 1.41 -10.68 -1.01
N LEU A 426 2.18 -11.38 -0.17
CA LEU A 426 3.31 -10.82 0.57
C LEU A 426 4.63 -10.85 -0.23
N GLN A 427 4.66 -11.56 -1.37
CA GLN A 427 5.85 -11.75 -2.22
C GLN A 427 7.08 -12.30 -1.47
N LEU A 428 6.87 -13.03 -0.37
CA LEU A 428 7.94 -13.67 0.39
C LEU A 428 8.27 -15.05 -0.21
N PRO A 429 9.56 -15.42 -0.36
CA PRO A 429 9.96 -16.77 -0.78
C PRO A 429 9.34 -17.86 0.11
N PRO A 430 9.05 -19.06 -0.41
CA PRO A 430 8.63 -20.20 0.42
C PRO A 430 9.66 -20.44 1.54
N GLY A 431 9.24 -20.23 2.79
CA GLY A 431 10.11 -20.40 3.97
C GLY A 431 10.94 -19.19 4.41
N ALA A 432 10.89 -18.04 3.72
CA ALA A 432 11.58 -16.82 4.13
C ALA A 432 10.65 -15.93 4.99
N ARG A 433 11.11 -15.57 6.19
CA ARG A 433 10.39 -14.76 7.18
C ARG A 433 11.00 -13.36 7.27
N ALA A 434 10.18 -12.35 7.56
CA ALA A 434 10.68 -11.19 8.29
C ALA A 434 10.96 -11.67 9.73
N PRO A 435 12.18 -11.50 10.28
CA PRO A 435 12.43 -11.87 11.67
C PRO A 435 11.62 -10.96 12.59
N ALA A 436 10.79 -11.52 13.47
CA ALA A 436 10.52 -10.87 14.75
C ALA A 436 11.88 -10.74 15.50
N CYS A 437 12.08 -9.63 16.23
CA CYS A 437 13.33 -9.23 16.87
C CYS A 437 14.33 -10.38 17.11
N ALA A 438 15.38 -10.47 16.30
CA ALA A 438 16.41 -11.49 16.45
C ALA A 438 17.40 -11.08 17.55
N ARG A 439 17.26 -11.65 18.76
CA ARG A 439 18.41 -12.00 19.62
C ARG A 439 18.03 -13.03 20.70
N ALA A 440 18.82 -14.11 20.70
CA ALA A 440 18.84 -15.26 21.61
C ALA A 440 17.66 -16.25 21.53
N VAL A 441 17.68 -17.08 20.47
CA VAL A 441 17.08 -18.41 20.53
C VAL A 441 18.15 -19.34 21.10
N GLU A 442 18.10 -19.63 22.41
CA GLU A 442 18.71 -20.85 22.92
C GLU A 442 17.74 -22.01 22.72
N ALA A 443 18.32 -23.16 22.39
CA ALA A 443 17.69 -24.31 21.77
C ALA A 443 16.39 -24.77 22.45
N PHE A 444 15.29 -24.77 21.68
CA PHE A 444 14.29 -25.80 21.82
C PHE A 444 14.49 -26.77 20.66
N ASP A 445 14.97 -27.96 20.99
CA ASP A 445 15.17 -29.08 20.08
C ASP A 445 13.84 -29.51 19.45
N ALA A 446 13.56 -28.95 18.27
CA ALA A 446 12.85 -29.54 17.14
C ALA A 446 12.66 -28.44 16.10
N GLU A 447 13.37 -28.56 14.98
CA GLU A 447 13.13 -27.79 13.75
C GLU A 447 11.60 -27.78 13.46
N PRO A 448 10.90 -26.63 13.55
CA PRO A 448 9.48 -26.62 13.33
C PRO A 448 9.21 -26.78 11.82
N ALA A 449 8.68 -27.95 11.48
CA ALA A 449 8.14 -28.25 10.17
C ALA A 449 6.85 -27.43 9.95
N PHE A 450 6.86 -26.54 8.96
CA PHE A 450 5.69 -25.75 8.57
C PHE A 450 4.95 -26.41 7.40
N LEU A 451 3.89 -27.16 7.71
CA LEU A 451 2.91 -27.65 6.74
C LEU A 451 1.51 -27.56 7.39
N GLY A 452 0.64 -26.66 6.91
CA GLY A 452 -0.78 -26.70 7.31
C GLY A 452 -1.64 -25.43 7.24
N GLY A 453 -1.10 -24.22 7.04
CA GLY A 453 -1.93 -23.03 6.86
C GLY A 453 -2.54 -22.42 8.14
N ALA A 454 -1.87 -22.59 9.27
CA ALA A 454 -2.17 -21.92 10.53
C ALA A 454 -0.95 -21.06 10.91
N HIS A 455 -1.14 -19.78 11.27
CA HIS A 455 -0.08 -18.98 11.93
C HIS A 455 0.49 -19.77 13.13
N ALA A 456 1.75 -19.53 13.55
CA ALA A 456 2.34 -20.28 14.69
C ALA A 456 1.51 -20.15 15.99
N ARG A 457 0.66 -19.10 16.08
CA ARG A 457 -0.32 -18.88 17.16
C ARG A 457 -1.75 -19.30 16.84
N ALA A 458 -2.05 -19.72 15.61
CA ALA A 458 -3.38 -20.19 15.26
C ALA A 458 -3.61 -21.54 15.95
N ARG A 459 -4.08 -21.46 17.19
CA ARG A 459 -4.56 -22.59 17.97
C ARG A 459 -5.89 -23.01 17.37
N ALA A 460 -6.09 -24.32 17.22
CA ALA A 460 -7.44 -24.82 16.96
C ALA A 460 -8.37 -24.21 18.02
N PRO A 461 -9.54 -23.68 17.64
CA PRO A 461 -10.51 -23.25 18.64
C PRO A 461 -10.69 -24.42 19.61
N PRO A 462 -10.67 -24.19 20.94
CA PRO A 462 -10.86 -25.25 21.90
C PRO A 462 -12.12 -26.03 21.50
N ALA A 463 -12.03 -27.37 21.54
CA ALA A 463 -13.15 -28.23 21.17
C ALA A 463 -14.43 -27.73 21.87
N GLN A 464 -15.58 -27.74 21.19
CA GLN A 464 -16.84 -27.29 21.78
C GLN A 464 -17.06 -28.01 23.12
N GLY A 465 -16.93 -27.27 24.24
CA GLY A 465 -17.00 -27.80 25.61
C GLY A 465 -15.67 -27.98 26.36
N ALA A 466 -14.51 -27.69 25.77
CA ALA A 466 -13.18 -27.81 26.38
C ALA A 466 -12.62 -26.48 26.93
N VAL A 467 -13.49 -25.51 27.24
CA VAL A 467 -13.12 -24.35 28.07
C VAL A 467 -13.65 -24.65 29.47
N GLY A 468 -12.90 -25.45 30.23
CA GLY A 468 -13.04 -25.38 31.68
C GLY A 468 -12.74 -23.93 32.09
N PRO A 469 -13.43 -23.36 33.09
CA PRO A 469 -13.14 -22.01 33.52
C PRO A 469 -11.70 -22.02 34.05
N GLU A 470 -10.73 -21.57 33.26
CA GLU A 470 -9.50 -21.06 33.87
C GLU A 470 -9.96 -20.01 34.86
N ALA A 471 -9.60 -20.19 36.13
CA ALA A 471 -10.08 -19.32 37.18
C ALA A 471 -9.68 -17.88 36.82
N LYS A 472 -10.67 -16.98 36.74
CA LYS A 472 -10.38 -15.57 36.49
C LYS A 472 -9.41 -15.07 37.58
N ALA A 473 -8.24 -14.62 37.17
CA ALA A 473 -7.30 -13.95 38.06
C ALA A 473 -7.75 -12.49 38.29
N ALA A 474 -7.35 -11.90 39.42
CA ALA A 474 -7.53 -10.46 39.61
C ALA A 474 -6.59 -9.66 38.68
N ALA A 475 -5.35 -10.14 38.51
CA ALA A 475 -4.49 -9.72 37.41
C ALA A 475 -5.13 -10.14 36.07
N GLY A 476 -4.94 -9.33 35.03
CA GLY A 476 -5.61 -9.46 33.75
C GLY A 476 -7.01 -8.83 33.70
N ASP A 477 -7.53 -8.22 34.77
CA ASP A 477 -8.83 -7.56 34.69
C ASP A 477 -8.74 -6.28 33.84
N LEU A 478 -9.28 -6.34 32.62
CA LEU A 478 -9.37 -5.21 31.70
C LEU A 478 -10.71 -4.46 31.81
N GLY A 479 -11.49 -4.70 32.86
CA GLY A 479 -12.83 -4.13 33.05
C GLY A 479 -12.87 -2.60 33.00
N ALA A 480 -11.80 -1.92 33.43
CA ALA A 480 -11.68 -0.46 33.30
C ALA A 480 -11.70 0.03 31.84
N TYR A 481 -11.35 -0.84 30.89
CA TYR A 481 -11.33 -0.55 29.45
C TYR A 481 -12.53 -1.14 28.69
N MET A 482 -13.48 -1.76 29.39
CA MET A 482 -14.63 -2.40 28.74
C MET A 482 -15.42 -1.39 27.88
N GLY A 483 -15.58 -1.68 26.59
CA GLY A 483 -16.30 -0.80 25.67
C GLY A 483 -15.42 0.25 24.97
N GLN A 484 -14.12 0.33 25.27
CA GLN A 484 -13.24 1.40 24.78
C GLN A 484 -11.90 0.87 24.24
N GLN A 485 -11.11 1.79 23.68
CA GLN A 485 -9.73 1.54 23.28
C GLN A 485 -8.86 1.26 24.51
N ILE A 486 -7.86 0.38 24.36
CA ILE A 486 -6.85 0.08 25.38
C ILE A 486 -5.45 0.24 24.75
N PRO A 487 -4.57 1.11 25.29
CA PRO A 487 -3.18 1.17 24.86
C PRO A 487 -2.49 -0.18 25.01
N PHE A 488 -1.63 -0.57 24.07
CA PHE A 488 -0.99 -1.89 24.10
C PHE A 488 -0.22 -2.12 25.40
N ASN A 489 0.52 -1.11 25.87
CA ASN A 489 1.23 -1.19 27.15
C ASN A 489 0.30 -1.40 28.36
N GLN A 490 -0.98 -1.04 28.29
CA GLN A 490 -1.95 -1.32 29.35
C GLN A 490 -2.45 -2.78 29.30
N ILE A 491 -2.52 -3.40 28.12
CA ILE A 491 -2.77 -4.85 27.99
C ILE A 491 -1.68 -5.63 28.73
N VAL A 492 -0.42 -5.17 28.60
CA VAL A 492 0.75 -5.74 29.29
C VAL A 492 0.75 -5.40 30.79
N ALA A 493 0.61 -4.13 31.14
CA ALA A 493 0.67 -3.67 32.53
C ALA A 493 -0.44 -4.26 33.41
N LEU A 494 -1.64 -4.47 32.86
CA LEU A 494 -2.73 -5.13 33.57
C LEU A 494 -2.58 -6.66 33.60
N GLY A 495 -1.64 -7.23 32.84
CA GLY A 495 -1.29 -8.65 32.87
C GLY A 495 -2.15 -9.55 31.97
N ALA A 496 -2.86 -9.00 30.98
CA ALA A 496 -3.51 -9.82 29.96
C ALA A 496 -2.48 -10.37 28.94
N LEU A 497 -1.42 -9.60 28.70
CA LEU A 497 -0.21 -10.02 27.97
C LEU A 497 1.02 -9.94 28.86
N LYS A 498 2.02 -10.74 28.51
CA LYS A 498 3.37 -10.65 29.05
C LYS A 498 4.40 -10.74 27.94
N GLN A 499 5.43 -9.91 28.05
CA GLN A 499 6.57 -9.97 27.15
C GLN A 499 7.46 -11.18 27.48
N ALA A 500 7.82 -11.95 26.46
CA ALA A 500 8.80 -13.03 26.53
C ALA A 500 9.70 -12.92 25.29
N ASN A 501 10.98 -12.57 25.46
CA ASN A 501 11.97 -12.49 24.38
C ASN A 501 11.55 -11.62 23.17
N GLY A 502 10.97 -10.44 23.43
CA GLY A 502 10.57 -9.51 22.37
C GLY A 502 9.30 -9.91 21.61
N VAL A 503 8.58 -10.94 22.07
CA VAL A 503 7.21 -11.27 21.65
C VAL A 503 6.28 -11.26 22.85
N TYR A 504 4.97 -11.27 22.62
CA TYR A 504 3.96 -11.24 23.67
C TYR A 504 3.18 -12.54 23.72
N VAL A 505 2.90 -13.04 24.91
CA VAL A 505 2.08 -14.23 25.15
C VAL A 505 0.97 -13.89 26.13
N GLN A 506 -0.15 -14.59 26.05
CA GLN A 506 -1.27 -14.43 26.97
C GLN A 506 -0.92 -14.90 28.40
N GLU A 507 -1.48 -14.23 29.40
CA GLU A 507 -1.33 -14.58 30.82
C GLU A 507 -2.67 -14.44 31.57
N ASN A 508 -2.71 -14.90 32.81
CA ASN A 508 -3.80 -14.62 33.77
C ASN A 508 -5.22 -15.03 33.31
N GLY A 509 -5.34 -16.14 32.60
CA GLY A 509 -6.63 -16.75 32.20
C GLY A 509 -7.15 -16.31 30.83
N TYR A 510 -6.39 -15.47 30.11
CA TYR A 510 -6.67 -15.22 28.70
C TYR A 510 -6.18 -16.37 27.83
N ASN A 511 -6.94 -16.62 26.79
CA ASN A 511 -6.51 -17.40 25.64
C ASN A 511 -6.14 -16.45 24.50
N GLU A 512 -5.14 -16.82 23.72
CA GLU A 512 -4.76 -16.11 22.51
C GLU A 512 -5.36 -16.79 21.28
N GLY A 513 -5.92 -15.98 20.38
CA GLY A 513 -6.37 -16.41 19.06
C GLY A 513 -5.72 -15.58 17.95
N TRP A 514 -5.75 -16.12 16.74
CA TRP A 514 -5.27 -15.45 15.53
C TRP A 514 -6.32 -15.61 14.42
N ASP A 515 -6.71 -14.50 13.80
CA ASP A 515 -7.53 -14.53 12.58
C ASP A 515 -6.63 -14.51 11.34
N ASP A 516 -6.45 -15.66 10.71
CA ASP A 516 -5.64 -15.82 9.50
C ASP A 516 -6.18 -15.04 8.28
N CYS A 517 -7.47 -14.71 8.28
CA CYS A 517 -8.11 -14.05 7.15
C CYS A 517 -7.94 -12.52 7.17
N SER A 518 -7.75 -11.95 8.36
CA SER A 518 -7.44 -10.52 8.54
C SER A 518 -6.00 -10.25 8.98
N ASP A 519 -5.27 -11.29 9.38
CA ASP A 519 -3.95 -11.23 9.98
C ASP A 519 -3.93 -10.43 11.29
N THR A 520 -4.87 -10.75 12.18
CA THR A 520 -5.13 -10.00 13.41
C THR A 520 -5.08 -10.92 14.64
N PRO A 521 -4.24 -10.62 15.65
CA PRO A 521 -4.27 -11.29 16.94
C PRO A 521 -5.45 -10.80 17.79
N TYR A 522 -5.90 -11.65 18.70
CA TYR A 522 -6.87 -11.27 19.73
C TYR A 522 -6.69 -12.12 20.99
N LEU A 523 -7.11 -11.57 22.12
CA LEU A 523 -7.23 -12.29 23.38
C LEU A 523 -8.70 -12.54 23.67
N PHE A 524 -9.03 -13.64 24.35
CA PHE A 524 -10.36 -13.87 24.88
C PHE A 524 -10.33 -14.59 26.23
N ASP A 525 -11.28 -14.24 27.08
CA ASP A 525 -11.62 -14.93 28.31
C ASP A 525 -13.14 -15.03 28.42
N VAL A 526 -13.65 -16.26 28.33
CA VAL A 526 -15.07 -16.60 28.42
C VAL A 526 -15.64 -16.34 29.81
N ALA A 527 -14.86 -16.58 30.87
CA ALA A 527 -15.29 -16.37 32.26
C ALA A 527 -15.43 -14.89 32.60
N ARG A 528 -14.53 -14.03 32.08
CA ARG A 528 -14.63 -12.56 32.20
C ARG A 528 -15.58 -11.93 31.17
N LYS A 529 -16.03 -12.69 30.16
CA LYS A 529 -16.77 -12.16 28.99
C LYS A 529 -16.00 -11.03 28.32
N THR A 530 -14.70 -11.21 28.13
CA THR A 530 -13.81 -10.19 27.59
C THR A 530 -13.10 -10.71 26.35
N VAL A 531 -13.16 -9.96 25.26
CA VAL A 531 -12.32 -10.14 24.08
C VAL A 531 -11.51 -8.86 23.88
N VAL A 532 -10.26 -8.98 23.46
CA VAL A 532 -9.40 -7.85 23.10
C VAL A 532 -8.87 -8.05 21.71
N THR A 533 -9.11 -7.12 20.79
CA THR A 533 -8.49 -7.13 19.45
C THR A 533 -7.42 -6.07 19.40
N TYR A 534 -6.24 -6.40 18.89
CA TYR A 534 -5.05 -5.55 18.99
C TYR A 534 -4.06 -5.88 17.87
N ASP A 535 -2.95 -5.15 17.84
CA ASP A 535 -1.79 -5.44 17.01
C ASP A 535 -0.60 -5.82 17.90
N ASP A 536 0.14 -6.85 17.51
CA ASP A 536 1.33 -7.31 18.22
C ASP A 536 2.56 -7.32 17.31
N THR A 537 3.69 -7.80 17.82
CA THR A 537 4.95 -7.82 17.07
C THR A 537 4.89 -8.58 15.74
N TYR A 538 4.04 -9.59 15.60
CA TYR A 538 3.89 -10.36 14.37
C TYR A 538 3.02 -9.62 13.37
N SER A 539 1.81 -9.19 13.76
CA SER A 539 0.89 -8.52 12.83
C SER A 539 1.44 -7.16 12.38
N LEU A 540 2.16 -6.45 13.26
CA LEU A 540 2.88 -5.24 12.91
C LEU A 540 4.06 -5.52 11.95
N ALA A 541 4.79 -6.61 12.16
CA ALA A 541 5.87 -7.02 11.25
C ALA A 541 5.33 -7.33 9.86
N ASP A 542 4.22 -8.07 9.77
CA ASP A 542 3.60 -8.47 8.51
C ASP A 542 3.06 -7.25 7.75
N LYS A 543 2.42 -6.29 8.44
CA LYS A 543 1.99 -5.02 7.84
C LYS A 543 3.16 -4.15 7.37
N ALA A 544 4.23 -4.06 8.16
CA ALA A 544 5.43 -3.32 7.79
C ALA A 544 6.15 -3.97 6.59
N ALA A 545 6.24 -5.29 6.56
CA ALA A 545 6.78 -6.05 5.45
C ALA A 545 5.92 -5.86 4.18
N TYR A 546 4.60 -5.88 4.32
CA TYR A 546 3.66 -5.60 3.23
C TYR A 546 3.84 -4.18 2.68
N ALA A 547 3.94 -3.17 3.54
CA ALA A 547 4.18 -1.80 3.12
C ALA A 547 5.50 -1.70 2.33
N LYS A 548 6.57 -2.35 2.82
CA LYS A 548 7.87 -2.40 2.14
C LYS A 548 7.76 -3.06 0.76
N SER A 549 7.17 -4.26 0.68
CA SER A 549 7.09 -5.06 -0.55
C SER A 549 6.17 -4.42 -1.59
N SER A 550 5.15 -3.70 -1.15
CA SER A 550 4.21 -2.97 -2.03
C SER A 550 4.77 -1.65 -2.55
N GLY A 551 6.00 -1.30 -2.18
CA GLY A 551 6.64 -0.06 -2.61
C GLY A 551 6.13 1.18 -1.87
N MET A 552 5.42 1.02 -0.74
CA MET A 552 5.01 2.14 0.11
C MET A 552 6.23 2.90 0.64
N ALA A 553 6.04 4.17 1.00
CA ALA A 553 7.08 4.98 1.61
C ALA A 553 7.55 4.39 2.95
N GLY A 554 6.64 3.73 3.68
CA GLY A 554 6.91 3.14 4.99
C GLY A 554 5.66 3.05 5.85
N CYS A 555 5.82 3.18 7.17
CA CYS A 555 4.75 3.08 8.16
C CYS A 555 4.79 4.24 9.15
N PHE A 556 3.65 4.52 9.78
CA PHE A 556 3.56 5.36 10.97
C PHE A 556 2.77 4.66 12.08
N THR A 557 3.02 5.01 13.35
CA THR A 557 2.28 4.47 14.49
C THR A 557 1.33 5.48 15.14
N TRP A 558 0.16 5.01 15.56
CA TRP A 558 -0.79 5.75 16.41
C TRP A 558 -1.01 5.00 17.74
N SER A 559 -0.63 5.53 18.89
CA SER A 559 0.37 6.60 19.10
C SER A 559 1.54 6.10 19.95
N LEU A 560 2.69 6.77 19.87
CA LEU A 560 3.94 6.21 20.41
C LEU A 560 3.90 5.90 21.91
N ASP A 561 3.10 6.65 22.69
CA ASP A 561 2.98 6.50 24.15
C ASP A 561 2.31 5.20 24.56
N GLN A 562 1.72 4.50 23.61
CA GLN A 562 1.02 3.26 23.80
C GLN A 562 1.91 2.02 23.57
N ASP A 563 3.13 2.22 23.02
CA ASP A 563 4.14 1.17 22.87
C ASP A 563 4.61 0.66 24.25
N ASP A 564 5.11 -0.57 24.27
CA ASP A 564 5.79 -1.18 25.41
C ASP A 564 7.31 -1.13 25.18
N GLY A 565 7.93 -0.01 25.59
CA GLY A 565 9.38 0.16 25.56
C GLY A 565 10.01 0.15 24.17
N TYR A 566 9.31 0.68 23.15
CA TYR A 566 9.67 0.62 21.73
C TYR A 566 9.71 -0.78 21.12
N THR A 567 9.21 -1.81 21.82
CA THR A 567 9.24 -3.18 21.29
C THR A 567 8.46 -3.27 19.98
N LEU A 568 7.27 -2.64 19.91
CA LEU A 568 6.45 -2.63 18.71
C LEU A 568 7.09 -1.76 17.62
N GLN A 569 7.58 -0.57 17.96
CA GLN A 569 8.29 0.29 17.01
C GLN A 569 9.54 -0.39 16.42
N ASN A 570 10.29 -1.16 17.23
CA ASN A 570 11.48 -1.86 16.78
C ASN A 570 11.14 -2.92 15.72
N VAL A 571 10.06 -3.68 15.90
CA VAL A 571 9.68 -4.72 14.93
C VAL A 571 9.20 -4.12 13.60
N ILE A 572 8.52 -2.98 13.66
CA ILE A 572 8.10 -2.22 12.46
C ILE A 572 9.35 -1.79 11.69
N ARG A 573 10.33 -1.19 12.38
CA ARG A 573 11.59 -0.74 11.79
C ARG A 573 12.39 -1.89 11.16
N SER A 574 12.57 -2.99 11.87
CA SER A 574 13.33 -4.14 11.34
C SER A 574 12.66 -4.71 10.10
N SER A 575 11.32 -4.81 10.09
CA SER A 575 10.56 -5.29 8.93
C SER A 575 10.60 -4.33 7.74
N LEU A 576 10.73 -3.02 8.00
CA LEU A 576 11.04 -2.02 6.97
C LEU A 576 12.50 -2.11 6.46
N GLY A 577 13.38 -2.86 7.14
CA GLY A 577 14.80 -3.04 6.81
C GLY A 577 15.70 -1.93 7.36
N LYS A 578 15.37 -1.39 8.54
CA LYS A 578 16.16 -0.39 9.27
C LYS A 578 16.93 -0.96 10.44
#